data_AF-A0A2I0ESD7-F1
#
_entry.id   AF-A0A2I0ESD7-F1
#
_cell.length_a   1.000
_cell.length_b   1.000
_cell.length_c   1.000
_cell.angle_alpha   90.00
_cell.angle_beta   90.00
_cell.angle_gamma   90.00
#
_symmetry.space_group_name_H-M   'P 1'
#
loop_
_entity.id
_entity.type
_entity.pdbx_description
1 polymer ?
#
loop_
_entity_poly.entity_id
_entity_poly.type
_entity_poly.pdbx_seq_one_letter_code
_entity_poly.pdbx_strand_id
1 'polypeptide(L)' 'MTSSKGPSKWAEFSGDSTLATDISDRLLHKSEILTFDETQDSIWERYRKTLFTNQGVES' A
#
# COMPACT_ATOMS: atom_id res chain seq x y z
N MET A 1 -4.01 2.67 10.64
CA MET A 1 -3.47 1.48 9.95
C MET A 1 -3.18 1.90 8.51
N THR A 2 -2.05 1.52 7.93
CA THR A 2 -1.75 1.77 6.51
C THR A 2 -1.71 0.43 5.79
N SER A 3 -2.26 0.38 4.59
CA SER A 3 -2.24 -0.82 3.76
C SER A 3 -1.94 -0.44 2.33
N SER A 4 -1.12 -1.25 1.66
CA SER A 4 -0.86 -1.12 0.23
C SER A 4 -2.00 -1.66 -0.63
N LYS A 5 -3.02 -2.28 0.00
CA LYS A 5 -4.18 -2.87 -0.67
C LYS A 5 -5.45 -2.39 0.00
N GLY A 6 -6.50 -2.23 -0.80
CA GLY A 6 -7.82 -1.87 -0.30
C GLY A 6 -8.44 -2.95 0.58
N PRO A 7 -9.43 -2.59 1.43
CA PRO A 7 -10.10 -3.51 2.35
C PRO A 7 -10.71 -4.75 1.68
N SER A 8 -11.17 -4.62 0.43
CA SER A 8 -11.75 -5.73 -0.35
C SER A 8 -10.77 -6.87 -0.61
N LYS A 9 -9.47 -6.59 -0.65
CA LYS A 9 -8.44 -7.60 -0.90
C LYS A 9 -7.89 -8.24 0.38
N TRP A 10 -8.23 -7.71 1.57
CA TRP A 10 -7.67 -8.23 2.83
C TRP A 10 -8.19 -9.63 3.17
N ALA A 11 -9.41 -9.97 2.73
CA ALA A 11 -9.98 -11.30 2.89
C ALA A 11 -9.18 -12.36 2.11
N GLU A 12 -8.60 -12.02 0.95
CA GLU A 12 -7.77 -12.94 0.15
C GLU A 12 -6.44 -13.28 0.83
N PHE A 13 -5.91 -12.38 1.66
CA PHE A 13 -4.65 -12.60 2.39
C PHE A 13 -4.84 -13.38 3.68
N SER A 14 -6.09 -13.52 4.13
CA SER A 14 -6.41 -14.20 5.37
C SER A 14 -6.85 -15.61 5.02
N GLY A 15 -6.08 -16.62 5.44
CA GLY A 15 -6.41 -18.03 5.19
C GLY A 15 -7.76 -18.50 5.79
N ASP A 16 -8.37 -17.67 6.63
CA ASP A 16 -9.73 -17.81 7.14
C ASP A 16 -10.55 -16.57 6.76
N SER A 17 -11.48 -16.76 5.81
CA SER A 17 -12.31 -15.69 5.27
C SER A 17 -13.33 -15.15 6.27
N THR A 18 -13.79 -15.98 7.21
CA THR A 18 -14.78 -15.57 8.22
C THR A 18 -14.13 -14.66 9.24
N LEU A 19 -12.98 -15.05 9.79
CA LEU A 19 -12.21 -14.22 10.72
C LEU A 19 -11.78 -12.89 10.07
N ALA A 20 -11.35 -12.94 8.81
CA ALA A 20 -10.92 -11.74 8.08
C ALA A 20 -12.05 -10.73 7.88
N THR A 21 -13.25 -11.24 7.57
CA THR A 21 -14.44 -10.42 7.34
C THR A 21 -14.88 -9.77 8.65
N ASP A 22 -14.95 -10.53 9.74
CA ASP A 22 -15.35 -10.01 11.06
C ASP A 22 -14.39 -8.93 11.57
N ILE A 23 -13.07 -9.10 11.35
CA ILE A 23 -12.07 -8.10 11.73
C ILE A 23 -12.17 -6.87 10.82
N SER A 24 -12.30 -7.05 9.51
CA SER A 24 -12.38 -5.94 8.55
C SER A 24 -13.63 -5.11 8.77
N ASP A 25 -14.79 -5.74 9.02
CA ASP A 25 -16.05 -5.06 9.31
C ASP A 25 -15.94 -4.17 10.56
N ARG A 26 -15.37 -4.72 11.65
CA ARG A 26 -15.14 -3.96 12.88
C ARG A 26 -14.18 -2.79 12.69
N LEU A 27 -13.16 -2.93 11.84
CA LEU A 27 -12.20 -1.86 11.53
C LEU A 27 -12.87 -0.76 10.70
N LEU A 28 -13.52 -1.13 9.61
CA LEU A 28 -14.17 -0.19 8.69
C LEU A 28 -15.28 0.61 9.36
N HIS A 29 -16.03 -0.02 10.27
CA HIS A 29 -17.09 0.65 11.02
C HIS A 29 -16.57 1.80 11.91
N LYS A 30 -15.31 1.73 12.36
CA LYS A 30 -14.72 2.72 13.29
C LYS A 30 -13.67 3.63 12.65
N SER A 31 -13.38 3.44 11.37
CA SER A 31 -12.29 4.12 10.68
C SER A 31 -12.79 4.94 9.50
N GLU A 32 -12.16 6.09 9.29
CA GLU A 32 -12.25 6.82 8.02
C GLU A 32 -11.23 6.23 7.03
N ILE A 33 -11.65 6.03 5.78
CA ILE A 33 -10.80 5.48 4.73
C ILE A 33 -10.19 6.63 3.94
N LEU A 34 -8.87 6.74 3.98
CA LEU A 34 -8.10 7.65 3.13
C LEU A 34 -7.41 6.86 2.03
N THR A 35 -7.78 7.12 0.78
CA THR A 35 -7.16 6.49 -0.39
C THR A 35 -6.16 7.47 -1.00
N PHE A 36 -4.91 7.04 -1.11
CA PHE A 36 -3.86 7.79 -1.80
C PHE A 36 -3.89 7.46 -3.29
N ASP A 37 -3.68 8.46 -4.12
CA ASP A 37 -3.66 8.33 -5.57
C ASP A 37 -2.43 7.52 -6.03
N GLU A 38 -2.67 6.52 -6.88
CA GLU A 38 -1.62 5.65 -7.44
C GLU A 38 -0.79 6.37 -8.52
N THR A 39 -1.26 7.50 -9.04
CA THR A 39 -0.57 8.29 -10.07
C THR A 39 0.42 9.30 -9.50
N GLN A 40 0.44 9.51 -8.18
CA GLN A 40 1.42 10.39 -7.56
C GLN A 40 2.76 9.69 -7.38
N ASP A 41 3.82 10.40 -7.76
CA ASP A 41 5.19 9.93 -7.57
C ASP A 41 5.43 9.60 -6.10
N SER A 42 6.10 8.47 -5.86
CA SER A 42 6.49 8.08 -4.52
C SER A 42 7.41 9.13 -3.91
N ILE A 43 7.08 9.61 -2.71
CA ILE A 43 7.93 10.52 -1.95
C ILE A 43 9.35 9.96 -1.79
N TRP A 44 9.47 8.63 -1.73
CA TRP A 44 10.76 7.94 -1.60
C TRP A 44 11.59 8.09 -2.87
N GLU A 45 10.96 8.00 -4.05
CA GLU A 45 11.64 8.16 -5.33
C GLU A 45 12.05 9.61 -5.55
N ARG A 46 11.16 10.55 -5.23
CA ARG A 46 11.42 11.98 -5.37
C ARG A 46 12.64 12.47 -4.60
N TYR A 47 12.87 11.93 -3.41
CA TYR A 47 13.99 12.31 -2.55
C TYR A 47 15.10 11.26 -2.51
N ARG A 48 15.03 10.21 -3.35
CA ARG A 48 16.04 9.17 -3.41
C ARG A 48 17.36 9.79 -3.85
N LYS A 49 18.34 9.84 -2.94
CA LYS A 49 19.74 10.14 -3.28
C LYS A 49 20.42 8.84 -3.68
N THR A 50 20.88 8.74 -4.92
CA THR A 50 21.69 7.60 -5.37
C THR A 50 23.16 7.89 -5.07
N LEU A 51 23.89 6.87 -4.61
CA LEU A 51 25.34 6.96 -4.42
C LEU A 51 26.09 7.05 -5.76
N PHE A 52 25.44 6.57 -6.84
CA PHE A 52 25.96 6.61 -8.19
C PHE A 52 25.07 7.54 -9.01
N THR A 53 25.59 8.72 -9.35
CA THR A 53 24.95 9.66 -10.25
C THR A 53 25.55 9.43 -11.64
N ASN A 54 24.75 8.93 -12.58
CA ASN A 54 25.11 8.78 -14.00
C ASN A 54 26.45 8.07 -14.30
N GLN A 55 26.52 6.76 -14.07
CA GLN A 55 27.27 5.92 -15.02
C GLN A 55 26.24 5.37 -16.00
N GLY A 56 26.04 6.09 -17.10
CA GLY A 56 25.33 5.56 -18.25
C GLY A 56 26.01 4.26 -18.64
N VAL A 57 25.31 3.14 -18.55
CA VAL A 57 25.72 1.92 -19.23
C VAL A 57 25.45 2.21 -20.70
N GLU A 58 26.45 2.73 -21.40
CA GLU A 58 26.50 2.71 -22.86
C GLU A 58 26.27 1.25 -23.29
N SER A 59 25.19 1.03 -24.05
CA SER A 59 24.91 -0.20 -24.77
C SER A 59 25.10 0.04 -26.27
#